data_AF-A0A2T4DVY1-F1
#
_entry.id   AF-A0A2T4DVY1-F1
#
_cell.length_a   1.000
_cell.length_b   1.000
_cell.length_c   1.000
_cell.angle_alpha   90.00
_cell.angle_beta   90.00
_cell.angle_gamma   90.00
#
_symmetry.space_group_name_H-M   'P 1'
#
loop_
_entity.id
_entity.type
_entity.pdbx_description
1 polymer ?
#
loop_
_entity_poly.entity_id
_entity_poly.type
_entity_poly.pdbx_seq_one_letter_code
_entity_poly.pdbx_strand_id
1 'polypeptide(L)' 'MEEFNINVKLHAKSKVEASQVKKAFETMVDSFKAEGIIKMEKIFKTDAFVRNVVKMKLNIK' A
#
# COMPACT_ATOMS: atom_id res chain seq x y z
N MET A 1 6.31 18.57 12.37
CA MET A 1 6.15 17.42 11.47
C MET A 1 7.52 17.10 10.94
N GLU A 2 7.97 15.85 11.08
CA GLU A 2 9.26 15.42 10.54
C GLU A 2 9.06 14.94 9.10
N GLU A 3 9.85 15.50 8.19
CA GLU A 3 9.91 15.06 6.80
C GLU A 3 10.97 13.98 6.67
N PHE A 4 10.62 12.86 6.05
CA PHE A 4 11.55 11.76 5.82
C PHE A 4 11.29 11.13 4.46
N ASN A 5 12.37 10.68 3.82
CA ASN A 5 12.30 10.02 2.53
C ASN A 5 12.35 8.51 2.70
N ILE A 6 11.37 7.81 2.12
CA ILE A 6 11.36 6.34 2.08
C ILE A 6 11.94 5.90 0.74
N ASN A 7 13.06 5.16 0.77
CA ASN A 7 13.69 4.61 -0.42
C ASN A 7 13.36 3.11 -0.55
N VAL A 8 12.22 2.79 -1.19
CA VAL A 8 11.80 1.41 -1.47
C VAL A 8 12.02 1.07 -2.94
N LYS A 9 12.75 -0.02 -3.21
CA LYS A 9 12.83 -0.60 -4.56
C LYS A 9 11.62 -1.51 -4.78
N LEU A 10 10.86 -1.23 -5.84
CA LEU A 10 9.71 -2.03 -6.24
C LEU A 10 9.98 -2.68 -7.59
N HIS A 11 9.51 -3.92 -7.76
CA HIS A 11 9.59 -4.65 -9.02
C HIS A 11 8.24 -4.56 -9.72
N ALA A 12 8.26 -4.12 -10.98
CA ALA A 12 7.09 -4.08 -11.86
C ALA A 12 7.42 -4.79 -13.17
N LYS A 13 6.44 -5.43 -13.80
CA LYS A 13 6.57 -6.18 -15.05
C LYS A 13 6.71 -5.26 -16.26
N SER A 14 6.29 -4.00 -16.14
CA SER A 14 6.37 -3.01 -17.21
C SER A 14 6.54 -1.59 -16.68
N LYS A 15 6.94 -0.66 -17.56
CA LYS A 15 6.98 0.78 -17.24
C LYS A 15 5.61 1.35 -16.87
N VAL A 16 4.54 0.84 -17.49
CA VAL A 16 3.17 1.26 -17.21
C VAL A 16 2.77 0.86 -15.78
N GLU A 17 3.04 -0.39 -15.42
CA GLU A 17 2.77 -0.89 -14.06
C GLU A 17 3.61 -0.12 -13.03
N ALA A 18 4.89 0.15 -13.32
CA ALA A 18 5.73 0.98 -12.44
C ALA A 18 5.12 2.37 -12.19
N SER A 19 4.59 3.02 -13.23
CA SER A 19 3.92 4.31 -13.08
C SER A 19 2.61 4.22 -12.30
N GLN A 20 1.85 3.14 -12.46
CA GLN A 20 0.61 2.91 -11.72
C GLN A 20 0.88 2.68 -10.23
N VAL A 21 1.89 1.85 -9.92
CA VAL A 21 2.33 1.60 -8.55
C VAL A 21 2.78 2.90 -7.90
N LYS A 22 3.60 3.72 -8.58
CA LYS A 22 4.03 5.04 -8.08
C LYS A 22 2.83 5.92 -7.72
N LYS A 23 1.86 6.08 -8.63
CA LYS A 23 0.65 6.89 -8.39
C LYS A 23 -0.19 6.36 -7.23
N ALA A 24 -0.27 5.04 -7.07
CA ALA A 24 -1.00 4.43 -5.96
C ALA A 24 -0.36 4.80 -4.61
N PHE A 25 0.97 4.73 -4.50
CA PHE A 25 1.68 5.16 -3.29
C PHE A 25 1.50 6.66 -3.00
N GLU A 26 1.63 7.53 -4.01
CA GLU A 26 1.38 8.97 -3.87
C GLU A 26 -0.03 9.24 -3.34
N THR A 27 -1.04 8.59 -3.95
CA THR A 27 -2.44 8.70 -3.51
C THR A 27 -2.62 8.25 -2.06
N MET A 28 -1.94 7.17 -1.65
CA MET A 28 -2.03 6.66 -0.28
C MET A 28 -1.44 7.65 0.73
N VAL A 29 -0.29 8.25 0.41
CA VAL A 29 0.37 9.24 1.27
C VAL A 29 -0.52 10.47 1.43
N ASP A 30 -1.09 10.99 0.35
CA ASP A 30 -1.93 12.19 0.38
C ASP A 30 -3.28 11.94 1.08
N SER A 31 -3.93 10.81 0.80
CA SER A 31 -5.29 10.54 1.27
C SER A 31 -5.33 10.06 2.72
N PHE A 32 -4.40 9.19 3.11
CA PHE A 32 -4.44 8.52 4.42
C PHE A 32 -3.41 9.07 5.39
N LYS A 33 -2.40 9.82 4.91
CA LYS A 33 -1.26 10.30 5.70
C LYS A 33 -0.51 9.15 6.37
N ALA A 34 0.57 9.48 7.09
CA ALA A 34 1.37 8.48 7.79
C ALA A 34 0.54 7.64 8.77
N GLU A 35 -0.35 8.27 9.55
CA GLU A 35 -1.18 7.60 10.54
C GLU A 35 -2.13 6.57 9.91
N GLY A 36 -2.82 6.92 8.82
CA GLY A 36 -3.74 6.02 8.14
C GLY A 36 -3.02 4.85 7.50
N ILE A 37 -1.84 5.08 6.89
CA ILE A 37 -1.00 4.02 6.33
C ILE A 37 -0.60 3.02 7.43
N ILE A 38 -0.16 3.50 8.59
CA ILE A 38 0.21 2.64 9.73
C ILE A 38 -1.01 1.84 10.23
N LYS A 39 -2.18 2.47 10.37
CA LYS A 39 -3.40 1.76 10.82
C LYS A 39 -3.85 0.69 9.82
N MET A 40 -3.81 0.97 8.52
CA MET A 40 -4.14 0.00 7.48
C MET A 40 -3.21 -1.22 7.53
N GLU A 41 -1.90 -0.98 7.69
CA GLU A 41 -0.91 -2.04 7.84
C GLU A 41 -1.21 -2.92 9.06
N LYS A 42 -1.50 -2.29 10.21
CA LYS A 42 -1.83 -3.01 11.44
C LYS A 42 -3.10 -3.86 11.26
N ILE A 43 -4.17 -3.29 10.71
CA ILE A 43 -5.43 -4.00 10.44
C ILE A 43 -5.16 -5.21 9.55
N PHE A 44 -4.43 -5.03 8.45
CA PHE A 44 -4.15 -6.14 7.52
C PHE A 44 -3.36 -7.28 8.18
N LYS A 45 -2.44 -6.96 9.09
CA LYS A 45 -1.66 -7.96 9.83
C LYS A 45 -2.48 -8.66 10.90
N THR A 46 -3.26 -7.92 11.69
CA THR A 46 -3.92 -8.46 12.89
C THR A 46 -5.31 -9.01 12.63
N ASP A 47 -6.03 -8.51 11.62
CA ASP A 47 -7.40 -8.91 11.32
C ASP A 47 -7.42 -9.95 10.18
N ALA A 48 -7.74 -11.19 10.53
CA ALA A 48 -7.84 -12.28 9.57
C ALA A 48 -8.99 -12.12 8.58
N PHE A 49 -10.11 -11.52 8.99
CA PHE A 49 -11.25 -11.28 8.12
C PHE A 49 -10.88 -10.26 7.04
N VAL A 50 -10.32 -9.11 7.43
CA VAL A 50 -9.89 -8.08 6.47
C VAL A 50 -8.86 -8.64 5.49
N ARG A 51 -7.84 -9.37 5.99
CA ARG A 51 -6.83 -9.98 5.13
C ARG A 51 -7.43 -10.95 4.12
N ASN A 52 -8.38 -11.78 4.54
CA ASN A 52 -9.05 -12.73 3.64
C ASN A 52 -9.90 -12.01 2.59
N VAL A 53 -10.65 -10.98 2.98
CA VAL A 53 -11.45 -10.16 2.05
C VAL A 53 -10.55 -9.51 1.00
N VAL A 54 -9.43 -8.90 1.41
CA VAL A 54 -8.46 -8.28 0.49
C VAL A 54 -7.88 -9.31 -0.47
N LYS A 55 -7.43 -10.47 0.03
CA LYS A 55 -6.92 -11.56 -0.81
C LYS A 55 -7.94 -12.02 -1.86
N MET A 56 -9.20 -12.20 -1.46
CA MET A 56 -10.29 -12.57 -2.37
C MET A 56 -10.51 -11.51 -3.45
N LYS A 57 -10.55 -10.23 -3.08
CA LYS A 57 -10.76 -9.13 -4.04
C LYS A 57 -9.61 -8.94 -5.01
N LEU A 58 -8.39 -9.23 -4.58
CA LEU A 58 -7.19 -9.17 -5.40
C LEU A 58 -6.91 -10.48 -6.18
N ASN A 59 -7.74 -11.51 -5.98
CA ASN A 59 -7.55 -12.85 -6.56
C ASN A 59 -6.17 -13.46 -6.22
N ILE A 60 -5.71 -13.25 -4.98
CA ILE A 60 -4.45 -13.77 -4.44
C ILE A 60 -4.80 -14.91 -3.48
N LYS A 61 -4.14 -16.08 -3.64
CA LYS A 61 -4.30 -17.21 -2.73
C LYS A 61 -3.56 -16.97 -1.40
#